data_AF-A0A1H6GV39-F1
#
_entry.id   AF-A0A1H6GV39-F1
#
_cell.length_a   1.000
_cell.length_b   1.000
_cell.length_c   1.000
_cell.angle_alpha   90.00
_cell.angle_beta   90.00
_cell.angle_gamma   90.00
#
_symmetry.space_group_name_H-M   'P 1'
#
loop_
_entity.id
_entity.type
_entity.pdbx_description
1 polymer ?
#
loop_
_entity_poly.entity_id
_entity_poly.type
_entity_poly.pdbx_seq_one_letter_code
_entity_poly.pdbx_strand_id
1 'polypeptide(L)' 'MLSGATKAVPTLVGPRQPARIVTRVFDHRSRRPACYAGNAEPSLDEVIGDPMVRHLMARDGVVVESLMSLLDEVRLRLR' A
#
# COMPACT_ATOMS: atom_id res chain seq x y z
N MET A 1 -9.84 33.13 -44.94
CA MET A 1 -10.82 33.57 -43.93
C MET A 1 -12.06 32.70 -44.04
N LEU A 2 -12.73 32.42 -42.90
CA LEU A 2 -14.00 31.67 -42.69
C LEU A 2 -13.88 30.14 -42.84
N SER A 3 -13.74 29.33 -41.77
CA SER A 3 -14.68 28.96 -40.68
C SER A 3 -15.81 28.03 -41.11
N GLY A 4 -15.96 26.89 -40.41
CA GLY A 4 -17.12 25.99 -40.51
C GLY A 4 -16.91 24.62 -39.87
N ALA A 5 -17.11 24.51 -38.55
CA ALA A 5 -17.15 23.25 -37.81
C ALA A 5 -18.49 22.50 -38.00
N THR A 6 -18.52 21.17 -37.85
CA THR A 6 -19.42 20.43 -36.92
C THR A 6 -19.34 18.89 -37.03
N LYS A 7 -19.00 18.27 -35.88
CA LYS A 7 -19.68 17.13 -35.19
C LYS A 7 -19.83 15.75 -35.87
N ALA A 8 -19.29 14.70 -35.23
CA ALA A 8 -20.04 13.57 -34.62
C ALA A 8 -19.11 12.51 -33.98
N VAL A 9 -19.56 11.91 -32.87
CA VAL A 9 -18.87 10.98 -31.95
C VAL A 9 -19.46 9.55 -32.12
N PRO A 10 -19.14 8.54 -31.27
CA PRO A 10 -18.35 7.33 -31.51
C PRO A 10 -19.20 6.05 -31.74
N THR A 11 -18.60 4.91 -32.07
CA THR A 11 -19.27 3.60 -31.92
C THR A 11 -18.29 2.49 -31.53
N LEU A 12 -18.54 1.87 -30.36
CA LEU A 12 -17.98 0.61 -29.85
C LEU A 12 -18.31 -0.56 -30.83
N VAL A 13 -17.69 -1.75 -30.86
CA VAL A 13 -17.74 -2.87 -29.89
C VAL A 13 -16.95 -4.05 -30.51
N GLY A 14 -16.13 -4.78 -29.74
CA GLY A 14 -15.65 -6.13 -30.12
C GLY A 14 -14.52 -6.66 -29.22
N PRO A 15 -14.54 -7.94 -28.80
CA PRO A 15 -14.41 -8.30 -27.39
C PRO A 15 -12.97 -8.55 -26.96
N ARG A 16 -12.53 -7.91 -25.86
CA ARG A 16 -11.46 -8.46 -25.04
C ARG A 16 -12.08 -9.03 -23.78
N GLN A 17 -12.05 -10.36 -23.73
CA GLN A 17 -12.39 -11.16 -22.56
C GLN A 17 -11.91 -10.47 -21.29
N PRO A 18 -12.75 -10.29 -20.26
CA PRO A 18 -12.20 -9.97 -18.95
C PRO A 18 -11.43 -11.20 -18.51
N ALA A 19 -10.09 -11.09 -18.51
CA ALA A 19 -9.25 -11.95 -17.71
C ALA A 19 -9.89 -11.97 -16.33
N ARG A 20 -10.39 -13.13 -15.90
CA ARG A 20 -10.84 -13.33 -14.53
C ARG A 20 -9.64 -13.06 -13.65
N ILE A 21 -9.50 -11.82 -13.21
CA ILE A 21 -8.63 -11.46 -12.10
C ILE A 21 -9.22 -12.24 -10.94
N VAL A 22 -8.62 -13.39 -10.66
CA VAL A 22 -8.84 -14.09 -9.41
C VAL A 22 -8.21 -13.18 -8.37
N THR A 23 -9.00 -12.24 -7.88
CA THR A 23 -8.68 -11.50 -6.66
C THR A 23 -8.47 -12.59 -5.62
N ARG A 24 -7.20 -12.91 -5.31
CA ARG A 24 -6.89 -13.64 -4.09
C ARG A 24 -7.37 -12.72 -2.99
N VAL A 25 -8.61 -12.95 -2.56
CA VAL A 25 -9.14 -12.41 -1.33
C VAL A 25 -8.19 -12.97 -0.28
N PHE A 26 -7.28 -12.11 0.21
CA PHE A 26 -6.56 -12.42 1.42
C PHE A 26 -7.63 -12.57 2.50
N ASP A 27 -7.94 -13.81 2.84
CA ASP A 27 -8.82 -14.13 3.95
C ASP A 27 -8.11 -13.67 5.22
N HIS A 28 -8.35 -12.42 5.63
CA HIS A 28 -7.85 -11.86 6.89
C HIS A 28 -8.67 -12.39 8.09
N ARG A 29 -9.63 -13.29 7.86
CA ARG A 29 -10.37 -13.94 8.94
C ARG A 29 -9.55 -15.10 9.48
N SER A 30 -9.23 -14.98 10.76
CA SER A 30 -8.79 -16.05 11.67
C SER A 30 -7.30 -16.13 11.96
N ARG A 31 -6.71 -14.99 12.32
CA ARG A 31 -5.88 -14.93 13.54
C ARG A 31 -5.80 -13.47 13.96
N ARG A 32 -6.76 -13.00 14.76
CA ARG A 32 -6.42 -11.94 15.70
C ARG A 32 -5.56 -12.62 16.75
N PRO A 33 -4.23 -12.40 16.79
CA PRO A 33 -3.49 -12.86 17.95
C PRO A 33 -4.12 -12.14 19.16
N ALA A 34 -4.07 -12.74 20.34
CA ALA A 34 -4.39 -12.05 21.58
C ALA A 34 -3.31 -10.97 21.92
N CYS A 35 -2.80 -10.25 20.91
CA CYS A 35 -1.54 -9.52 20.92
C CYS A 35 -1.53 -8.23 21.76
N TYR A 36 -2.64 -7.90 22.43
CA TYR A 36 -2.72 -6.76 23.35
C TYR A 36 -3.29 -7.14 24.72
N ALA A 37 -3.26 -8.43 25.09
CA ALA A 37 -3.56 -8.84 26.45
C ALA A 37 -2.48 -8.25 27.40
N GLY A 38 -2.78 -7.10 28.01
CA GLY A 38 -1.90 -6.41 28.96
C GLY A 38 -1.25 -5.12 28.47
N ASN A 39 -1.66 -4.51 27.34
CA ASN A 39 -1.08 -3.26 26.82
C ASN A 39 0.45 -3.30 26.62
N ALA A 40 1.02 -4.49 26.38
CA ALA A 40 2.41 -4.56 25.94
C ALA A 40 2.48 -3.98 24.53
N GLU A 41 2.88 -2.72 24.42
CA GLU A 41 3.13 -2.10 23.12
C GLU A 41 4.29 -2.82 22.44
N PRO A 42 4.13 -3.23 21.17
CA PRO A 42 5.21 -3.85 20.43
C PRO A 42 6.35 -2.85 20.26
N SER A 43 7.57 -3.37 20.30
CA SER A 43 8.73 -2.58 19.93
C SER A 43 8.64 -2.12 18.48
N LEU A 44 9.31 -1.03 18.16
CA LEU A 44 9.34 -0.51 16.79
C LEU A 44 9.92 -1.52 15.79
N ASP A 45 10.91 -2.30 16.22
CA ASP A 45 11.52 -3.35 15.40
C ASP A 45 10.54 -4.48 15.08
N GLU A 46 9.67 -4.86 16.04
CA GLU A 46 8.61 -5.84 15.80
C GLU A 46 7.59 -5.31 14.79
N VAL A 47 7.22 -4.02 14.87
CA VAL A 47 6.29 -3.40 13.93
C VAL A 47 6.90 -3.29 12.53
N ILE A 48 8.15 -2.86 12.40
CA ILE A 48 8.84 -2.78 11.10
C ILE A 48 9.11 -4.17 10.53
N GLY A 49 9.32 -5.17 11.38
CA GLY A 49 9.49 -6.56 11.00
C GLY A 49 8.21 -7.25 10.54
N ASP A 50 7.04 -6.71 10.86
CA ASP A 50 5.75 -7.30 10.52
C ASP A 50 5.55 -7.40 8.98
N PRO A 51 5.17 -8.57 8.45
CA PRO A 51 5.01 -8.77 7.01
C PRO A 51 3.99 -7.84 6.34
N MET A 52 2.91 -7.46 7.02
CA MET A 52 1.93 -6.52 6.51
C MET A 52 2.55 -5.12 6.41
N VAL A 53 3.24 -4.68 7.46
CA VAL A 53 3.92 -3.38 7.47
C VAL A 53 5.00 -3.31 6.39
N ARG A 54 5.83 -4.35 6.25
CA ARG A 54 6.85 -4.41 5.17
C ARG A 54 6.24 -4.36 3.78
N HIS A 55 5.10 -5.02 3.57
CA HIS A 55 4.39 -4.96 2.30
C HIS A 55 3.89 -3.55 1.99
N LEU A 56 3.32 -2.86 2.98
CA LEU A 56 2.87 -1.47 2.83
C LEU A 56 4.04 -0.52 2.57
N MET A 57 5.14 -0.66 3.31
CA MET A 57 6.37 0.11 3.09
C MET A 57 6.90 -0.08 1.66
N ALA A 58 6.96 -1.32 1.17
CA ALA A 58 7.40 -1.61 -0.19
C ALA A 58 6.45 -1.01 -1.25
N ARG A 59 5.14 -1.11 -1.03
CA ARG A 59 4.11 -0.51 -1.90
C ARG A 59 4.25 1.01 -1.98
N ASP A 60 4.55 1.64 -0.85
CA ASP A 60 4.61 3.09 -0.71
C ASP A 60 6.02 3.65 -0.98
N GLY A 61 6.98 2.80 -1.38
CA GLY A 61 8.35 3.21 -1.72
C GLY A 61 9.23 3.55 -0.50
N VAL A 62 8.84 3.12 0.69
CA VAL A 62 9.59 3.35 1.92
C VAL A 62 10.69 2.30 2.08
N VAL A 63 11.94 2.75 2.06
CA VAL A 63 13.12 1.89 2.29
C VAL A 63 13.38 1.79 3.79
N VAL A 64 13.46 0.56 4.31
CA VAL A 64 13.64 0.28 5.74
C VAL A 64 14.91 0.94 6.28
N GLU A 65 16.03 0.81 5.58
CA GLU A 65 17.32 1.38 6.00
C GLU A 65 17.26 2.91 6.12
N SER A 66 16.61 3.58 5.16
CA SER A 66 16.42 5.03 5.18
C SER A 66 15.53 5.46 6.34
N LEU A 67 14.47 4.71 6.63
CA LEU A 67 13.61 4.96 7.79
C LEU A 67 14.38 4.83 9.11
N MET A 68 15.19 3.78 9.25
CA MET A 68 15.98 3.56 10.47
C MET A 68 17.03 4.65 10.67
N SER A 69 17.73 5.06 9.60
CA SER A 69 18.67 6.18 9.63
C SER A 69 17.98 7.48 10.10
N LEU A 70 16.79 7.77 9.56
CA LEU A 70 16.03 8.96 9.95
C LEU A 70 15.62 8.91 11.43
N LEU A 71 15.17 7.76 11.91
CA LEU A 71 14.78 7.59 13.32
C LEU A 71 15.96 7.82 14.26
N ASP A 72 17.15 7.33 13.90
CA ASP A 72 18.36 7.55 14.69
C ASP A 72 18.79 9.02 14.69
N GLU A 73 18.72 9.70 13.54
CA GLU A 73 18.95 11.15 13.47
C GLU A 73 18.00 11.94 14.38
N VAL A 74 16.71 11.61 14.37
CA VAL A 74 15.72 12.28 15.22
C VAL A 74 15.98 11.99 16.69
N ARG A 75 16.29 10.75 17.06
CA ARG A 75 16.64 10.37 18.45
C ARG A 75 17.86 11.14 18.96
N LEU A 76 18.87 11.34 18.11
CA LEU A 76 20.05 12.13 18.46
C LEU A 76 19.70 13.60 18.73
N ARG A 77 18.73 14.17 18.02
CA ARG A 77 18.30 15.57 18.21
C ARG A 77 17.41 15.79 19.42
N LEU A 78 16.75 14.74 19.91
CA LEU A 78 15.85 14.79 21.07
C LEU A 78 16.56 14.53 22.41
N ARG A 79 17.87 14.22 22.37
CA ARG A 79 18.73 14.14 23.55
C ARG A 79 19.30 15.51 23.88
#